data_AF-A0A4D4L552-F1
#
_entry.id   AF-A0A4D4L552-F1
#
_cell.length_a   1.000
_cell.length_b   1.000
_cell.length_c   1.000
_cell.angle_alpha   90.00
_cell.angle_beta   90.00
_cell.angle_gamma   90.00
#
_symmetry.space_group_name_H-M   'P 1'
#
loop_
_entity.id
_entity.type
_entity.pdbx_description
1 polymer ?
#
loop_
_entity_poly.entity_id
_entity_poly.type
_entity_poly.pdbx_seq_one_letter_code
_entity_poly.pdbx_strand_id
1 'polypeptide(L)'
;MLLMGAGASVRGILASGTAVLVSSFGHVLTKRWSGDADLLASTAWQLTAGGLFLLPVAAAVEGAPPALSPSVCVAFCYVALVATALAFTAWFTGLRHLPAGTVGLIGLLNPVTGVLLGTVLAGEALTLQQICGLAMVLAGVALGRPTRVRRHAGGRAADGGNVSSPGPNQTPADAGLGGARM
;
A
#
# COMPACT_ATOMS: atom_id res chain seq x y z
N MET A 1 -27.03 -14.74 -1.00
CA MET A 1 -27.36 -14.16 -2.32
C MET A 1 -26.13 -13.81 -3.17
N LEU A 2 -24.90 -14.18 -2.77
CA LEU A 2 -23.66 -13.74 -3.43
C LEU A 2 -23.26 -14.49 -4.73
N LEU A 3 -24.00 -15.51 -5.18
CA LEU A 3 -23.62 -16.28 -6.38
C LEU A 3 -24.78 -16.72 -7.29
N MET A 4 -26.03 -16.39 -6.98
CA MET A 4 -27.19 -16.83 -7.77
C MET A 4 -27.92 -15.61 -8.32
N GLY A 5 -27.55 -15.14 -9.51
CA GLY A 5 -28.35 -14.11 -10.18
C GLY A 5 -27.81 -13.54 -11.49
N ALA A 6 -26.51 -13.57 -11.76
CA ALA A 6 -25.98 -13.10 -13.04
C ALA A 6 -24.85 -14.03 -13.49
N GLY A 7 -25.06 -14.76 -14.59
CA GLY A 7 -23.96 -15.36 -15.33
C GLY A 7 -22.89 -14.30 -15.59
N ALA A 8 -21.62 -14.70 -15.61
CA ALA A 8 -20.50 -13.77 -15.72
C ALA A 8 -20.71 -12.83 -16.93
N SER A 9 -21.05 -11.56 -16.65
CA SER A 9 -21.34 -10.62 -17.73
C SER A 9 -20.04 -10.19 -18.38
N VAL A 10 -19.95 -10.32 -19.70
CA VAL A 10 -18.75 -9.89 -20.45
C VAL A 10 -18.39 -8.43 -20.13
N ARG A 11 -19.39 -7.57 -19.95
CA ARG A 11 -19.20 -6.17 -19.53
C ARG A 11 -18.56 -6.06 -18.14
N GLY A 12 -18.98 -6.87 -17.17
CA GLY A 12 -18.39 -6.89 -15.83
C GLY A 12 -16.96 -7.42 -15.82
N ILE A 13 -16.66 -8.44 -16.64
CA ILE A 13 -15.30 -8.96 -16.81
C ILE A 13 -14.40 -7.89 -17.44
N LEU A 14 -14.84 -7.27 -18.53
CA LEU A 14 -14.09 -6.20 -19.20
C LEU A 14 -13.91 -4.97 -18.30
N ALA A 15 -14.92 -4.60 -17.52
CA ALA A 15 -14.84 -3.53 -16.54
C ALA A 15 -13.81 -3.84 -15.46
N SER A 16 -13.80 -5.06 -14.92
CA SER A 16 -12.83 -5.51 -13.92
C SER A 16 -11.40 -5.53 -14.49
N GLY A 17 -11.23 -6.02 -15.72
CA GLY A 17 -9.93 -6.02 -16.41
C GLY A 17 -9.40 -4.61 -16.63
N THR A 18 -10.26 -3.71 -17.13
CA THR A 18 -9.92 -2.28 -17.31
C THR A 18 -9.56 -1.64 -15.97
N ALA A 19 -10.33 -1.90 -14.91
CA ALA A 19 -10.05 -1.38 -13.58
C ALA A 19 -8.68 -1.83 -13.05
N VAL A 20 -8.31 -3.09 -13.24
CA VAL A 20 -6.99 -3.62 -12.83
C VAL A 20 -5.86 -2.97 -13.63
N LEU A 21 -6.04 -2.75 -14.95
CA LEU A 21 -5.05 -2.08 -15.79
C LEU A 21 -4.85 -0.63 -15.38
N VAL A 22 -5.94 0.13 -15.19
CA VAL A 22 -5.90 1.53 -14.73
C VAL A 22 -5.25 1.60 -13.35
N SER A 23 -5.62 0.71 -12.43
CA SER A 23 -5.02 0.62 -11.10
C SER A 23 -3.52 0.32 -11.18
N SER A 24 -3.11 -0.65 -11.98
CA SER A 24 -1.69 -1.02 -12.14
C SER A 24 -0.87 0.14 -12.70
N PHE A 25 -1.38 0.82 -13.72
CA PHE A 25 -0.74 2.00 -14.30
C PHE A 25 -0.64 3.15 -13.28
N GLY A 26 -1.73 3.39 -12.53
CA GLY A 26 -1.79 4.34 -11.43
C GLY A 26 -0.71 4.06 -10.38
N HIS A 27 -0.57 2.82 -9.91
CA HIS A 27 0.45 2.45 -8.93
C HIS A 27 1.88 2.67 -9.44
N VAL A 28 2.17 2.31 -10.70
CA VAL A 28 3.48 2.59 -11.32
C VAL A 28 3.74 4.09 -11.39
N LEU A 29 2.70 4.85 -11.71
CA LEU A 29 2.75 6.29 -11.84
C LEU A 29 2.95 7.00 -10.49
N THR A 30 2.20 6.62 -9.47
CA THR A 30 2.43 7.05 -8.08
C THR A 30 3.85 6.74 -7.66
N LYS A 31 4.34 5.51 -7.87
CA LYS A 31 5.71 5.14 -7.52
C LYS A 31 6.77 6.00 -8.22
N ARG A 32 6.53 6.42 -9.48
CA ARG A 32 7.51 7.17 -10.27
C ARG A 32 7.51 8.68 -9.98
N TRP A 33 6.39 9.25 -9.49
CA TRP A 33 6.25 10.70 -9.27
C TRP A 33 6.04 11.10 -7.80
N SER A 34 5.81 10.16 -6.87
CA SER A 34 5.49 10.50 -5.47
C SER A 34 6.64 11.04 -4.64
N GLY A 35 7.90 10.99 -5.11
CA GLY A 35 9.06 11.64 -4.46
C GLY A 35 9.08 11.48 -2.92
N ASP A 36 9.43 12.57 -2.22
CA ASP A 36 9.38 12.68 -0.75
C ASP A 36 8.04 13.28 -0.24
N ALA A 37 6.97 13.22 -1.04
CA ALA A 37 5.70 13.79 -0.64
C ALA A 37 5.09 13.03 0.55
N ASP A 38 4.48 13.76 1.49
CA ASP A 38 3.77 13.12 2.60
C ASP A 38 2.64 12.22 2.06
N LEU A 39 2.58 10.98 2.55
CA LEU A 39 1.66 9.95 2.07
C LEU A 39 0.21 10.33 2.32
N LEU A 40 -0.11 10.92 3.48
CA LEU A 40 -1.46 11.34 3.82
C LEU A 40 -1.91 12.49 2.93
N ALA A 41 -1.05 13.50 2.73
CA ALA A 41 -1.32 14.60 1.80
C ALA A 41 -1.53 14.10 0.37
N SER A 42 -0.70 13.16 -0.09
CA SER A 42 -0.81 12.55 -1.43
C SER A 42 -2.14 11.82 -1.60
N THR A 43 -2.57 11.03 -0.61
CA THR A 43 -3.86 10.34 -0.63
C THR A 43 -5.03 11.31 -0.59
N ALA A 44 -4.96 12.38 0.21
CA ALA A 44 -6.00 13.41 0.26
C ALA A 44 -6.17 14.09 -1.11
N TRP A 45 -5.07 14.40 -1.79
CA TRP A 45 -5.10 15.01 -3.11
C TRP A 45 -5.57 14.04 -4.21
N GLN A 46 -5.21 12.76 -4.12
CA GLN A 46 -5.72 11.73 -5.01
C GLN A 46 -7.24 11.53 -4.87
N LEU A 47 -7.77 11.50 -3.65
CA LEU A 47 -9.21 11.37 -3.41
C LEU A 47 -9.96 12.62 -3.89
N THR A 48 -9.40 13.80 -3.66
CA THR A 48 -10.01 15.07 -4.10
C THR A 48 -10.03 15.17 -5.62
N ALA A 49 -8.89 14.95 -6.28
CA ALA A 49 -8.79 15.01 -7.73
C ALA A 49 -9.60 13.89 -8.41
N GLY A 50 -9.56 12.67 -7.86
CA GLY A 50 -10.34 11.55 -8.35
C GLY A 50 -11.85 11.77 -8.22
N GLY A 51 -12.30 12.28 -7.07
CA GLY A 51 -13.70 12.66 -6.87
C GLY A 51 -14.16 13.75 -7.83
N LEU A 52 -13.37 14.81 -7.99
CA LEU A 52 -13.68 15.91 -8.91
C LEU A 52 -13.70 15.45 -10.37
N PHE A 53 -12.79 14.55 -10.75
CA PHE A 53 -12.78 13.92 -12.07
C PHE A 53 -13.99 13.02 -12.31
N LEU A 54 -14.47 12.33 -11.28
CA LEU A 54 -15.65 11.46 -11.37
C LEU A 54 -16.97 12.23 -11.42
N LEU A 55 -17.05 13.45 -10.87
CA LEU A 55 -18.28 14.25 -10.88
C LEU A 55 -18.94 14.43 -12.27
N PRO A 56 -18.23 14.85 -13.34
CA PRO A 56 -18.85 14.96 -14.67
C PRO A 56 -19.29 13.61 -15.24
N VAL A 57 -18.55 12.53 -14.94
CA VAL A 57 -18.92 11.17 -15.37
C VAL A 57 -20.18 10.71 -14.64
N ALA A 58 -20.27 10.94 -13.33
CA ALA A 58 -21.45 10.63 -12.53
C ALA A 58 -22.67 11.42 -13.04
N ALA A 59 -22.51 12.72 -13.30
CA ALA A 59 -23.60 13.53 -13.86
C ALA A 59 -24.06 13.05 -15.25
N ALA A 60 -23.15 12.57 -16.09
CA ALA A 60 -23.46 12.07 -17.43
C ALA A 60 -24.09 10.66 -17.43
N VAL A 61 -23.71 9.79 -16.49
CA VAL A 61 -24.14 8.38 -16.44
C VAL A 61 -25.33 8.17 -15.51
N GLU A 62 -25.32 8.78 -14.33
CA GLU A 62 -26.34 8.61 -13.29
C GLU A 62 -27.39 9.75 -13.30
N GLY A 63 -27.03 10.93 -13.83
CA GLY A 63 -27.92 12.08 -13.92
C GLY A 63 -27.84 13.01 -12.70
N ALA A 64 -28.94 13.73 -12.41
CA ALA A 64 -28.99 14.65 -11.28
C ALA A 64 -28.97 13.90 -9.94
N PRO A 65 -28.20 14.39 -8.94
CA PRO A 65 -28.14 13.73 -7.65
C PRO A 65 -29.52 13.70 -6.97
N PRO A 66 -29.89 12.59 -6.31
CA PRO A 66 -31.14 12.52 -5.56
C PRO A 66 -31.13 13.53 -4.40
N ALA A 67 -32.32 13.90 -3.92
CA ALA A 67 -32.46 14.83 -2.81
C ALA A 67 -31.67 14.34 -1.58
N LEU A 68 -30.79 15.20 -1.06
CA LEU A 68 -29.99 14.91 0.11
C LEU A 68 -30.87 14.92 1.36
N SER A 69 -31.25 13.73 1.83
CA SER A 69 -31.88 13.60 3.15
C SER A 69 -30.84 13.76 4.26
N PRO A 70 -31.24 14.17 5.47
CA PRO A 70 -30.34 14.21 6.62
C PRO A 70 -29.65 12.87 6.90
N SER A 71 -30.35 11.75 6.68
CA SER A 71 -29.78 10.40 6.84
C SER A 71 -28.67 10.10 5.84
N VAL A 72 -28.83 10.51 4.57
CA VAL A 72 -27.81 10.36 3.53
C VAL A 72 -26.59 11.23 3.88
N CYS A 73 -26.80 12.47 4.31
CA CYS A 73 -25.70 13.34 4.76
C CYS A 73 -24.91 12.72 5.92
N VAL A 74 -25.59 12.19 6.94
CA VAL A 74 -24.92 11.53 8.07
C VAL A 74 -24.13 10.30 7.60
N ALA A 75 -24.69 9.48 6.72
CA ALA A 75 -23.99 8.33 6.15
C ALA A 75 -22.74 8.75 5.35
N PHE A 76 -22.85 9.79 4.52
CA PHE A 76 -21.72 10.35 3.78
C PHE A 76 -20.64 10.91 4.71
N CYS A 77 -21.02 11.66 5.74
CA CYS A 77 -20.08 12.19 6.73
C CYS A 77 -19.36 11.06 7.48
N TYR A 78 -20.08 10.01 7.87
CA TYR A 78 -19.49 8.83 8.49
C TYR A 78 -18.45 8.17 7.56
N VAL A 79 -18.82 7.92 6.30
CA VAL A 79 -17.92 7.30 5.33
C VAL A 79 -16.68 8.17 5.07
N ALA A 80 -16.86 9.46 4.84
CA ALA A 80 -15.78 10.38 4.53
C ALA A 80 -14.83 10.60 5.72
N LEU A 81 -15.35 10.84 6.91
CA LEU A 81 -14.55 11.21 8.08
C LEU A 81 -14.02 9.98 8.83
N VAL A 82 -14.90 9.03 9.13
CA VAL A 82 -14.55 7.88 9.98
C VAL A 82 -13.98 6.75 9.15
N ALA A 83 -14.73 6.28 8.15
CA ALA A 83 -14.31 5.12 7.36
C ALA A 83 -13.15 5.42 6.40
N THR A 84 -12.91 6.70 6.06
CA THR A 84 -11.86 7.11 5.12
C THR A 84 -10.76 7.91 5.81
N ALA A 85 -11.01 9.14 6.26
CA ALA A 85 -9.95 10.02 6.76
C ALA A 85 -9.26 9.47 8.03
N LEU A 86 -10.05 9.10 9.05
CA LEU A 86 -9.52 8.52 10.28
C LEU A 86 -8.86 7.16 10.03
N ALA A 87 -9.51 6.29 9.25
CA ALA A 87 -8.98 4.98 8.91
C ALA A 87 -7.63 5.06 8.17
N PHE A 88 -7.49 5.96 7.18
CA PHE A 88 -6.22 6.15 6.48
C PHE A 88 -5.14 6.74 7.38
N THR A 89 -5.49 7.69 8.25
CA THR A 89 -4.54 8.25 9.22
C THR A 89 -4.02 7.17 10.16
N ALA A 90 -4.91 6.33 10.70
CA ALA A 90 -4.54 5.19 11.52
C ALA A 90 -3.70 4.16 10.75
N TRP A 91 -4.07 3.86 9.50
CA TRP A 91 -3.34 2.94 8.63
C TRP A 91 -1.91 3.41 8.35
N PHE A 92 -1.72 4.67 7.93
CA PHE A 92 -0.40 5.22 7.67
C PHE A 92 0.42 5.36 8.96
N THR A 93 -0.22 5.64 10.09
CA THR A 93 0.44 5.62 11.40
C THR A 93 0.91 4.20 11.74
N GLY A 94 0.07 3.19 11.53
CA GLY A 94 0.43 1.78 11.70
C GLY A 94 1.60 1.37 10.81
N LEU A 95 1.60 1.78 9.53
CA LEU A 95 2.71 1.53 8.61
C LEU A 95 4.03 2.13 9.08
N ARG A 96 3.99 3.29 9.74
CA ARG A 96 5.19 3.96 10.28
C ARG A 96 5.73 3.32 11.55
N HIS A 97 4.87 2.71 12.38
CA HIS A 97 5.24 2.23 13.71
C HIS A 97 5.28 0.70 13.87
N LEU A 98 4.63 -0.05 12.97
CA LEU A 98 4.51 -1.51 13.07
C LEU A 98 5.44 -2.23 12.09
N PRO A 99 5.98 -3.40 12.47
CA PRO A 99 6.68 -4.27 11.53
C PRO A 99 5.77 -4.69 10.37
N ALA A 100 6.35 -4.83 9.17
CA ALA A 100 5.62 -5.22 7.97
C ALA A 100 4.80 -6.52 8.13
N GLY A 101 5.27 -7.48 8.94
CA GLY A 101 4.53 -8.71 9.24
C GLY A 101 3.22 -8.46 10.01
N THR A 102 3.23 -7.52 10.97
CA THR A 102 2.05 -7.12 11.74
C THR A 102 1.06 -6.36 10.86
N VAL A 103 1.55 -5.46 10.00
CA VAL A 103 0.70 -4.75 9.04
C VAL A 103 0.05 -5.73 8.05
N GLY A 104 0.78 -6.74 7.60
CA GLY A 104 0.23 -7.82 6.77
C GLY A 104 -0.86 -8.64 7.48
N LEU A 105 -0.72 -8.88 8.79
CA LEU A 105 -1.78 -9.50 9.61
C LEU A 105 -3.03 -8.60 9.70
N ILE A 106 -2.86 -7.29 9.84
CA ILE A 106 -3.99 -6.34 9.84
C ILE A 106 -4.72 -6.40 8.49
N GLY A 107 -4.01 -6.49 7.37
CA GLY A 107 -4.62 -6.68 6.06
C GLY A 107 -5.45 -7.95 5.94
N LEU A 108 -5.04 -9.04 6.59
CA LEU A 108 -5.79 -10.30 6.66
C LEU A 108 -7.10 -10.20 7.46
N LEU A 109 -7.19 -9.25 8.38
CA LEU A 109 -8.43 -9.02 9.12
C LEU A 109 -9.53 -8.44 8.22
N ASN A 110 -9.17 -7.78 7.12
CA ASN A 110 -10.15 -7.13 6.24
C ASN A 110 -11.19 -8.12 5.65
N PRO A 111 -10.80 -9.24 4.99
CA PRO A 111 -11.77 -10.23 4.52
C PRO A 111 -12.53 -10.92 5.67
N VAL A 112 -11.89 -11.16 6.82
CA VAL A 112 -12.55 -11.79 7.98
C VAL A 112 -13.63 -10.90 8.56
N THR A 113 -13.32 -9.62 8.79
CA THR A 113 -14.26 -8.61 9.28
C THR A 113 -15.41 -8.41 8.29
N GLY A 114 -15.12 -8.37 6.98
CA GLY A 114 -16.16 -8.27 5.96
C GLY A 114 -17.17 -9.41 6.02
N VAL A 115 -16.67 -10.65 6.12
CA VAL A 115 -17.51 -11.85 6.29
C VAL A 115 -18.29 -11.78 7.60
N LEU A 116 -17.65 -11.43 8.71
CA LEU A 116 -18.30 -11.36 10.02
C LEU A 116 -19.40 -10.30 10.05
N LEU A 117 -19.17 -9.12 9.49
CA LEU A 117 -20.18 -8.07 9.41
C LEU A 117 -21.33 -8.50 8.48
N GLY A 118 -21.03 -9.15 7.36
CA GLY A 118 -22.05 -9.70 6.46
C GLY A 118 -22.94 -10.75 7.15
N THR A 119 -22.34 -11.66 7.93
CA THR A 119 -23.12 -12.70 8.63
C THR A 119 -23.88 -12.16 9.83
N VAL A 120 -23.26 -11.31 10.65
CA VAL A 120 -23.85 -10.85 11.93
C VAL A 120 -24.79 -9.66 11.73
N LEU A 121 -24.39 -8.65 10.96
CA LEU A 121 -25.20 -7.43 10.78
C LEU A 121 -26.17 -7.57 9.61
N ALA A 122 -25.73 -8.14 8.48
CA ALA A 122 -26.58 -8.31 7.29
C ALA A 122 -27.34 -9.64 7.26
N GLY A 123 -27.10 -10.54 8.22
CA GLY A 123 -27.79 -11.83 8.32
C GLY A 123 -27.48 -12.80 7.17
N GLU A 124 -26.35 -12.61 6.48
CA GLU A 124 -25.99 -13.44 5.33
C GLU A 124 -25.59 -14.85 5.76
N ALA A 125 -26.25 -15.87 5.20
CA ALA A 125 -25.83 -17.25 5.37
C ALA A 125 -24.64 -17.57 4.45
N LEU A 126 -23.54 -18.03 5.04
CA LEU A 126 -22.37 -18.48 4.27
C LEU A 126 -22.62 -19.87 3.71
N THR A 127 -22.41 -20.01 2.41
CA THR A 127 -22.40 -21.31 1.75
C THR A 127 -21.04 -22.00 1.96
N LEU A 128 -21.03 -23.33 1.83
CA LEU A 128 -19.78 -24.10 1.92
C LEU A 128 -18.73 -23.64 0.89
N GLN A 129 -19.17 -23.24 -0.31
CA GLN A 129 -18.28 -22.70 -1.35
C GLN A 129 -17.60 -21.39 -0.92
N GLN A 130 -18.31 -20.50 -0.24
CA GLN A 130 -17.76 -19.24 0.26
C GLN A 130 -16.76 -19.48 1.38
N ILE A 131 -17.02 -20.46 2.26
CA ILE A 131 -16.09 -20.86 3.32
C ILE A 131 -14.80 -21.42 2.71
N CYS A 132 -14.91 -22.30 1.70
CA CYS A 132 -13.73 -22.81 0.98
C CYS A 132 -12.95 -21.69 0.29
N GLY A 133 -13.64 -20.75 -0.36
CA GLY A 133 -13.00 -19.58 -0.99
C GLY A 133 -12.27 -18.70 0.03
N LEU A 134 -12.89 -18.41 1.17
CA LEU A 134 -12.27 -17.66 2.27
C LEU A 134 -11.02 -18.38 2.79
N ALA A 135 -11.11 -19.69 3.05
CA ALA A 135 -9.97 -20.50 3.51
C ALA A 135 -8.81 -20.46 2.51
N MET A 136 -9.12 -20.53 1.21
CA MET A 136 -8.12 -20.49 0.14
C MET A 136 -7.42 -19.12 0.05
N VAL A 137 -8.15 -18.02 0.20
CA VAL A 137 -7.59 -16.66 0.27
C VAL A 137 -6.67 -16.50 1.48
N LEU A 138 -7.14 -16.92 2.67
CA LEU A 138 -6.35 -16.84 3.90
C LEU A 138 -5.06 -17.68 3.80
N ALA A 139 -5.15 -18.88 3.22
CA ALA A 139 -3.99 -19.74 2.97
C ALA A 139 -3.00 -19.10 1.99
N GLY A 140 -3.48 -18.56 0.87
CA GLY A 140 -2.64 -17.88 -0.13
C GLY A 140 -1.85 -16.72 0.46
N VAL A 141 -2.50 -15.89 1.29
CA VAL A 141 -1.83 -14.77 1.96
C VAL A 141 -0.87 -15.24 3.07
N ALA A 142 -1.21 -16.30 3.81
CA ALA A 142 -0.31 -16.87 4.82
C ALA A 142 0.97 -17.44 4.19
N LEU A 143 0.84 -18.14 3.06
CA LEU A 143 1.96 -18.72 2.30
C LEU A 143 2.76 -17.66 1.55
N GLY A 144 2.11 -16.62 1.03
CA GLY A 144 2.72 -15.55 0.24
C GLY A 144 3.55 -14.53 1.05
N ARG A 145 3.70 -14.72 2.37
CA ARG A 145 4.56 -13.84 3.17
C ARG A 145 6.01 -14.03 2.74
N PRO A 146 6.70 -12.98 2.26
CA PRO A 146 8.12 -13.11 1.96
C PRO A 146 8.86 -13.45 3.25
N THR A 147 9.31 -14.71 3.36
CA THR A 147 10.33 -15.09 4.34
C THR A 147 11.51 -14.18 4.06
N ARG A 148 11.82 -13.27 5.00
CA ARG A 148 13.03 -12.46 4.92
C ARG A 148 14.18 -13.43 4.72
N VAL A 149 14.67 -13.55 3.50
CA VAL A 149 15.97 -14.14 3.23
C VAL A 149 16.92 -13.23 3.98
N ARG A 150 17.33 -13.69 5.16
CA ARG A 150 18.34 -13.06 5.99
C ARG A 150 19.58 -13.05 5.12
N ARG A 151 19.79 -11.96 4.39
CA ARG A 151 21.00 -11.72 3.62
C ARG A 151 22.10 -11.54 4.67
N HIS A 152 22.60 -12.66 5.18
CA HIS A 152 23.72 -12.70 6.09
C HIS A 152 24.88 -12.06 5.33
N ALA A 153 25.41 -11.02 5.95
CA ALA A 153 26.61 -10.31 5.55
C ALA A 153 27.75 -11.30 5.31
N GLY A 154 28.09 -11.57 4.05
CA GLY A 154 29.33 -12.24 3.65
C GLY A 154 30.50 -11.25 3.56
N GLY A 155 30.69 -10.41 4.58
CA GLY A 155 31.57 -9.23 4.48
C GLY A 155 32.66 -9.08 5.55
N ARG A 156 33.08 -10.13 6.28
CA ARG A 156 34.10 -9.98 7.35
C ARG A 156 35.10 -11.14 7.55
N ALA A 157 35.38 -11.98 6.56
CA ALA A 157 36.33 -13.10 6.73
C ALA A 157 37.37 -13.27 5.60
N ALA A 158 37.85 -12.17 5.02
CA ALA A 158 39.05 -12.18 4.17
C ALA A 158 40.04 -11.06 4.54
N ASP A 159 40.00 -10.62 5.80
CA ASP A 159 41.09 -9.90 6.47
C ASP A 159 41.91 -10.94 7.23
N GLY A 160 42.89 -11.53 6.55
CA GLY A 160 43.67 -12.62 7.11
C GLY A 160 44.65 -13.23 6.11
N GLY A 161 45.77 -12.53 5.87
CA GLY A 161 46.97 -13.18 5.33
C GLY A 161 47.69 -12.45 4.21
N ASN A 162 48.27 -11.27 4.46
CA ASN A 162 49.59 -10.98 3.90
C ASN A 162 50.39 -10.09 4.86
N VAL A 163 51.20 -10.75 5.70
CA VAL A 163 52.21 -10.11 6.53
C VAL A 163 53.52 -10.10 5.75
N SER A 164 54.27 -8.99 5.92
CA SER A 164 55.71 -8.79 5.72
C SER A 164 56.23 -8.25 4.37
N SER A 165 56.68 -6.99 4.42
CA SER A 165 58.10 -6.64 4.17
C SER A 165 58.41 -5.27 4.81
N PRO A 166 59.40 -5.16 5.72
CA PRO A 166 59.88 -3.89 6.26
C PRO A 166 61.01 -3.31 5.38
N GLY A 167 61.04 -1.98 5.19
CA GLY A 167 62.17 -1.30 4.53
C GLY A 167 62.11 0.22 4.67
N PRO A 168 63.25 0.90 4.88
CA PRO A 168 63.32 2.14 5.67
C PRO A 168 63.30 3.39 4.79
N ASN A 169 62.60 4.44 5.23
CA ASN A 169 63.08 5.80 4.97
C ASN A 169 62.59 6.77 6.05
N GLN A 170 63.36 6.84 7.13
CA GLN A 170 63.51 8.09 7.85
C GLN A 170 64.79 8.73 7.32
N THR A 171 64.67 9.93 6.74
CA THR A 171 65.73 10.95 6.84
C THR A 171 65.06 12.30 7.11
N PRO A 172 65.52 13.05 8.13
CA PRO A 172 64.91 14.31 8.55
C PRO A 172 65.51 15.54 7.86
N ALA A 173 64.70 16.61 7.81
CA ALA A 173 65.05 18.03 7.93
C ALA A 173 66.01 18.70 6.92
N ASP A 174 65.42 19.58 6.09
CA ASP A 174 65.95 20.87 5.61
C ASP A 174 64.90 21.50 4.68
N ALA A 175 64.29 22.64 5.00
CA ALA A 175 64.80 24.00 4.93
C ALA A 175 64.09 24.77 3.79
N GLY A 176 63.30 25.76 4.20
CA GLY A 176 63.40 27.09 3.59
C GLY A 176 62.57 27.42 2.35
N LEU A 177 61.81 28.49 2.52
CA LEU A 177 61.67 29.62 1.59
C LEU A 177 60.71 29.47 0.40
N GLY A 178 59.70 30.35 0.40
CA GLY A 178 59.53 31.23 -0.76
C GLY A 178 58.11 31.48 -1.25
N GLY A 179 57.64 32.72 -1.03
CA GLY A 179 56.75 33.43 -1.96
C GLY A 179 55.25 33.14 -1.80
N ALA A 180 54.45 34.02 -1.20
CA ALA A 180 54.03 35.31 -1.76
C ALA A 180 53.49 35.18 -3.20
N ARG A 181 52.15 35.26 -3.36
CA ARG A 181 51.45 36.37 -4.03
C ARG A 181 49.98 36.01 -4.31
N MET A 182 49.12 36.97 -3.96
CA MET A 182 47.83 37.38 -4.54
C MET A 182 46.82 36.31 -4.97
#